data_AF-A0A8H7XMP5-F1
#
_entry.id   AF-A0A8H7XMP5-F1
#
_cell.length_a   1.000
_cell.length_b   1.000
_cell.length_c   1.000
_cell.angle_alpha   90.00
_cell.angle_beta   90.00
_cell.angle_gamma   90.00
#
_symmetry.space_group_name_H-M   'P 1'
#
loop_
_entity.id
_entity.type
_entity.pdbx_description
1 polymer ?
#
loop_
_entity_poly.entity_id
_entity_poly.type
_entity_poly.pdbx_seq_one_letter_code
_entity_poly.pdbx_strand_id
1 'polypeptide(L)'
;MAYLSYYGHTREVQLQAARFTWFMIYFDDFCHKFPLLMQGFQRGMLGGTVTDKIPIFKHFRNHLVDMYELWDETPANCINTSAMEYINGCSLEETPSIRKMKLKTNARAWPTYLRTKTGVAAAYGFMIFPRNLHSDISVYIQAIGDICTFIDLTNDVLSFYKETLAGEKTNYIHNRAFISGISVEDTLLEVAQDVLDAHTRIVSTLSTEDAIRCWKNFVNGYLAFHVTQSRYRLQDLGF
;
A
#
# COMPACT_ATOMS: atom_id res chain seq x y z
N MET A 1 0.22 9.16 8.91
CA MET A 1 1.02 8.78 7.73
C MET A 1 1.24 9.97 6.81
N ALA A 2 0.22 10.48 6.10
CA ALA A 2 0.45 11.47 5.03
C ALA A 2 1.23 12.73 5.42
N TYR A 3 0.92 13.34 6.58
CA TYR A 3 1.67 14.49 7.09
C TYR A 3 3.16 14.18 7.35
N LEU A 4 3.46 12.97 7.86
CA LEU A 4 4.83 12.56 8.17
C LEU A 4 5.58 12.16 6.90
N SER A 5 4.99 11.30 6.06
CA SER A 5 5.64 10.75 4.87
C SER A 5 5.76 11.75 3.71
N TYR A 6 4.89 12.76 3.64
CA TYR A 6 4.92 13.76 2.56
C TYR A 6 5.24 15.17 3.09
N TYR A 7 5.97 15.27 4.20
CA TYR A 7 6.21 16.54 4.90
C TYR A 7 6.93 17.61 4.05
N GLY A 8 7.74 17.19 3.06
CA GLY A 8 8.41 18.09 2.12
C GLY A 8 7.54 18.58 0.95
N HIS A 9 6.31 18.09 0.80
CA HIS A 9 5.38 18.51 -0.24
C HIS A 9 4.42 19.60 0.25
N THR A 10 3.66 20.19 -0.69
CA THR A 10 2.65 21.20 -0.37
C THR A 10 1.52 20.62 0.46
N ARG A 11 0.73 21.50 1.07
CA ARG A 11 -0.39 21.08 1.93
C ARG A 11 -1.47 20.36 1.13
N GLU A 12 -1.67 20.73 -0.12
CA GLU A 12 -2.61 20.13 -1.05
C GLU A 12 -2.25 18.67 -1.33
N VAL A 13 -0.96 18.39 -1.63
CA VAL A 13 -0.46 17.01 -1.82
C VAL A 13 -0.65 16.17 -0.55
N GLN A 14 -0.28 16.72 0.61
CA GLN A 14 -0.44 16.03 1.89
C GLN A 14 -1.92 15.74 2.19
N LEU A 15 -2.81 16.70 1.94
CA LEU A 15 -4.25 16.54 2.15
C LEU A 15 -4.82 15.49 1.22
N GLN A 16 -4.40 15.49 -0.05
CA GLN A 16 -4.89 14.52 -1.02
C GLN A 16 -4.41 13.10 -0.70
N ALA A 17 -3.14 12.92 -0.33
CA ALA A 17 -2.61 11.64 0.16
C ALA A 17 -3.32 11.18 1.46
N ALA A 18 -3.67 12.11 2.34
CA ALA A 18 -4.45 11.80 3.56
C ALA A 18 -5.87 11.33 3.23
N ARG A 19 -6.58 12.02 2.33
CA ARG A 19 -7.91 11.61 1.83
C ARG A 19 -7.83 10.23 1.19
N PHE A 20 -6.82 9.99 0.36
CA PHE A 20 -6.59 8.70 -0.28
C PHE A 20 -6.44 7.58 0.74
N THR A 21 -5.55 7.78 1.72
CA THR A 21 -5.31 6.81 2.80
C THR A 21 -6.59 6.53 3.59
N TRP A 22 -7.37 7.57 3.89
CA TRP A 22 -8.65 7.44 4.60
C TRP A 22 -9.65 6.60 3.80
N PHE A 23 -9.77 6.81 2.49
CA PHE A 23 -10.61 5.97 1.64
C PHE A 23 -10.16 4.51 1.66
N MET A 24 -8.85 4.24 1.57
CA MET A 24 -8.35 2.86 1.59
C MET A 24 -8.72 2.16 2.89
N ILE A 25 -8.50 2.80 4.04
CA ILE A 25 -8.92 2.26 5.35
C ILE A 25 -10.43 2.06 5.41
N TYR A 26 -11.21 3.03 4.94
CA TYR A 26 -12.66 2.93 4.94
C TYR A 26 -13.14 1.75 4.08
N PHE A 27 -12.58 1.56 2.89
CA PHE A 27 -12.98 0.50 1.98
C PHE A 27 -12.54 -0.89 2.44
N ASP A 28 -11.43 -1.01 3.16
CA ASP A 28 -11.02 -2.24 3.83
C ASP A 28 -12.12 -2.70 4.82
N ASP A 29 -12.47 -1.82 5.77
CA ASP A 29 -13.58 -2.05 6.72
C ASP A 29 -14.91 -2.33 6.01
N PHE A 30 -15.16 -1.65 4.90
CA PHE A 30 -16.40 -1.78 4.15
C PHE A 30 -16.48 -3.09 3.37
N CYS A 31 -15.37 -3.58 2.81
CA CYS A 31 -15.26 -4.92 2.22
C CYS A 31 -15.54 -5.99 3.26
N HIS A 32 -15.03 -5.82 4.49
CA HIS A 32 -15.30 -6.74 5.59
C HIS A 32 -16.78 -6.81 5.96
N LYS A 33 -17.43 -5.64 6.07
CA LYS A 33 -18.85 -5.55 6.48
C LYS A 33 -19.83 -5.94 5.36
N PHE A 34 -19.49 -5.66 4.11
CA PHE A 34 -20.39 -5.80 2.96
C PHE A 34 -19.75 -6.51 1.76
N PRO A 35 -19.24 -7.75 1.91
CA PRO A 35 -18.44 -8.42 0.87
C PRO A 35 -19.22 -8.65 -0.44
N LEU A 36 -20.50 -9.01 -0.36
CA LEU A 36 -21.34 -9.24 -1.55
C LEU A 36 -21.58 -7.95 -2.35
N LEU A 37 -21.74 -6.81 -1.66
CA LEU A 37 -21.89 -5.52 -2.31
C LEU A 37 -20.57 -5.14 -3.01
N MET A 38 -19.45 -5.36 -2.33
CA MET A 38 -18.13 -4.98 -2.83
C MET A 38 -17.62 -5.82 -4.00
N GLN A 39 -18.08 -7.06 -4.17
CA GLN A 39 -17.84 -7.84 -5.40
C GLN A 39 -18.37 -7.13 -6.66
N GLY A 40 -19.46 -6.38 -6.55
CA GLY A 40 -20.05 -5.63 -7.66
C GLY A 40 -19.50 -4.21 -7.85
N PHE A 41 -18.62 -3.75 -6.96
CA PHE A 41 -18.21 -2.35 -6.86
C PHE A 41 -17.55 -1.83 -8.14
N GLN A 42 -16.49 -2.49 -8.63
CA GLN A 42 -15.74 -2.03 -9.80
C GLN A 42 -16.61 -2.00 -11.07
N ARG A 43 -17.40 -3.05 -11.30
CA ARG A 43 -18.37 -3.10 -12.42
C ARG A 43 -19.32 -1.90 -12.36
N GLY A 44 -19.79 -1.58 -11.16
CA GLY A 44 -20.69 -0.46 -10.93
C GLY A 44 -20.06 0.91 -11.15
N MET A 45 -18.81 1.09 -10.71
CA MET A 45 -18.03 2.31 -10.91
C MET A 45 -17.78 2.57 -12.40
N LEU A 46 -17.36 1.53 -13.14
CA LEU A 46 -17.10 1.62 -14.59
C LEU A 46 -18.38 1.81 -15.41
N GLY A 47 -19.47 1.15 -15.02
CA GLY A 47 -20.76 1.27 -15.70
C GLY A 47 -21.57 2.52 -15.33
N GLY A 48 -21.09 3.35 -14.40
CA GLY A 48 -21.80 4.55 -13.93
C GLY A 48 -23.11 4.27 -13.17
N THR A 49 -23.35 3.02 -12.73
CA THR A 49 -24.61 2.59 -12.10
C THR A 49 -24.58 2.63 -10.58
N VAL A 50 -23.39 2.59 -9.98
CA VAL A 50 -23.19 2.49 -8.52
C VAL A 50 -22.90 3.84 -7.88
N THR A 51 -22.46 4.84 -8.66
CA THR A 51 -21.93 6.10 -8.15
C THR A 51 -22.99 7.04 -7.58
N ASP A 52 -24.25 6.97 -8.00
CA ASP A 52 -25.23 7.99 -7.60
C ASP A 52 -26.10 7.59 -6.41
N LYS A 53 -26.19 6.29 -6.09
CA LYS A 53 -27.07 5.81 -5.00
C LYS A 53 -26.38 5.74 -3.64
N ILE A 54 -25.05 5.66 -3.62
CA ILE A 54 -24.26 5.52 -2.39
C ILE A 54 -23.27 6.70 -2.32
N PRO A 55 -23.50 7.68 -1.43
CA PRO A 55 -22.72 8.92 -1.38
C PRO A 55 -21.21 8.72 -1.30
N ILE A 56 -20.75 7.73 -0.51
CA ILE A 56 -19.32 7.47 -0.35
C ILE A 56 -18.64 7.04 -1.66
N PHE A 57 -19.35 6.32 -2.55
CA PHE A 57 -18.81 5.93 -3.85
C PHE A 57 -18.70 7.12 -4.81
N LYS A 58 -19.64 8.07 -4.74
CA LYS A 58 -19.52 9.36 -5.43
C LYS A 58 -18.31 10.14 -4.95
N HIS A 59 -18.15 10.27 -3.63
CA HIS A 59 -17.01 10.98 -3.06
C HIS A 59 -15.68 10.34 -3.41
N PHE A 60 -15.61 9.01 -3.41
CA PHE A 60 -14.42 8.28 -3.85
C PHE A 60 -14.14 8.52 -5.33
N ARG A 61 -15.14 8.42 -6.21
CA ARG A 61 -14.98 8.73 -7.63
C ARG A 61 -14.43 10.14 -7.84
N ASN A 62 -15.02 11.13 -7.19
CA ASN A 62 -14.56 12.51 -7.28
C ASN A 62 -13.11 12.63 -6.80
N HIS A 63 -12.77 11.98 -5.68
CA HIS A 63 -11.40 11.95 -5.19
C HIS A 63 -10.40 11.35 -6.18
N LEU A 64 -10.77 10.29 -6.91
CA LEU A 64 -9.92 9.73 -7.98
C LEU A 64 -9.74 10.72 -9.14
N VAL A 65 -10.75 11.53 -9.44
CA VAL A 65 -10.65 12.61 -10.45
C VAL A 65 -9.78 13.76 -9.94
N ASP A 66 -9.88 14.12 -8.65
CA ASP A 66 -9.03 15.16 -8.04
C ASP A 66 -7.53 14.80 -8.12
N MET A 67 -7.15 13.52 -8.30
CA MET A 67 -5.75 13.12 -8.45
C MET A 67 -5.07 13.76 -9.67
N TYR A 68 -5.81 14.01 -10.76
CA TYR A 68 -5.27 14.62 -11.97
C TYR A 68 -4.93 16.11 -11.81
N GLU A 69 -5.37 16.74 -10.71
CA GLU A 69 -5.01 18.13 -10.41
C GLU A 69 -3.54 18.23 -9.95
N LEU A 70 -3.06 17.22 -9.22
CA LEU A 70 -1.78 17.22 -8.51
C LEU A 70 -0.73 16.28 -9.11
N TRP A 71 -1.15 15.30 -9.92
CA TRP A 71 -0.26 14.37 -10.62
C TRP A 71 -0.54 14.39 -12.12
N ASP A 72 0.49 14.16 -12.93
CA ASP A 72 0.33 14.01 -14.37
C ASP A 72 -0.50 12.75 -14.71
N GLU A 73 -1.03 12.68 -15.93
CA GLU A 73 -2.02 11.67 -16.32
C GLU A 73 -1.55 10.24 -16.06
N THR A 74 -0.32 9.88 -16.46
CA THR A 74 0.18 8.51 -16.27
C THR A 74 0.35 8.16 -14.78
N PRO A 75 1.03 8.96 -13.94
CA PRO A 75 1.07 8.71 -12.50
C PRO A 75 -0.32 8.67 -11.84
N ALA A 76 -1.22 9.60 -12.20
CA ALA A 76 -2.59 9.62 -11.66
C ALA A 76 -3.37 8.36 -12.04
N ASN A 77 -3.23 7.87 -13.28
CA ASN A 77 -3.78 6.58 -13.71
C ASN A 77 -3.27 5.43 -12.81
N CYS A 78 -1.96 5.37 -12.57
CA CYS A 78 -1.37 4.34 -11.72
C CYS A 78 -1.87 4.40 -10.27
N ILE A 79 -2.02 5.60 -9.70
CA ILE A 79 -2.59 5.78 -8.36
C ILE A 79 -4.05 5.28 -8.32
N ASN A 80 -4.86 5.71 -9.29
CA ASN A 80 -6.27 5.33 -9.38
C ASN A 80 -6.47 3.82 -9.60
N THR A 81 -5.66 3.20 -10.47
CA THR A 81 -5.66 1.76 -10.68
C THR A 81 -5.27 1.02 -9.41
N SER A 82 -4.22 1.46 -8.71
CA SER A 82 -3.80 0.84 -7.45
C SER A 82 -4.88 0.90 -6.37
N ALA A 83 -5.64 1.99 -6.29
CA ALA A 83 -6.81 2.09 -5.40
C ALA A 83 -7.90 1.07 -5.74
N MET A 84 -8.21 0.90 -7.03
CA MET A 84 -9.19 -0.08 -7.48
C MET A 84 -8.72 -1.51 -7.23
N GLU A 85 -7.44 -1.80 -7.48
CA GLU A 85 -6.83 -3.10 -7.18
C GLU A 85 -6.89 -3.41 -5.69
N TYR A 86 -6.62 -2.42 -4.83
CA TYR A 86 -6.71 -2.55 -3.37
C TYR A 86 -8.11 -2.97 -2.92
N ILE A 87 -9.15 -2.26 -3.38
CA ILE A 87 -10.53 -2.58 -3.02
C ILE A 87 -10.89 -4.01 -3.47
N ASN A 88 -10.43 -4.41 -4.66
CA ASN A 88 -10.63 -5.76 -5.15
C ASN A 88 -9.83 -6.81 -4.33
N GLY A 89 -8.62 -6.48 -3.89
CA GLY A 89 -7.81 -7.30 -2.98
C GLY A 89 -8.51 -7.54 -1.64
N CYS A 90 -9.03 -6.48 -1.01
CA CYS A 90 -9.81 -6.59 0.22
C CYS A 90 -11.05 -7.48 0.01
N SER A 91 -11.77 -7.28 -1.09
CA SER A 91 -12.93 -8.11 -1.46
C SER A 91 -12.54 -9.59 -1.71
N LEU A 92 -11.37 -9.84 -2.28
CA LEU A 92 -10.82 -11.17 -2.50
C LEU A 92 -10.55 -11.89 -1.16
N GLU A 93 -9.92 -11.22 -0.20
CA GLU A 93 -9.64 -11.78 1.14
C GLU A 93 -10.92 -12.06 1.93
N GLU A 94 -11.98 -11.31 1.68
CA GLU A 94 -13.29 -11.49 2.29
C GLU A 94 -14.11 -12.62 1.64
N THR A 95 -13.69 -13.11 0.48
CA THR A 95 -14.42 -14.14 -0.27
C THR A 95 -14.43 -15.47 0.50
N PRO A 96 -15.60 -16.08 0.80
CA PRO A 96 -15.67 -17.26 1.67
C PRO A 96 -14.86 -18.47 1.21
N SER A 97 -14.77 -18.71 -0.10
CA SER A 97 -13.97 -19.81 -0.65
C SER A 97 -12.46 -19.56 -0.51
N ILE A 98 -12.03 -18.29 -0.57
CA ILE A 98 -10.63 -17.89 -0.39
C ILE A 98 -10.24 -17.97 1.08
N ARG A 99 -11.10 -17.51 2.00
CA ARG A 99 -10.86 -17.62 3.45
C ARG A 99 -10.68 -19.05 3.94
N LYS A 100 -11.38 -19.99 3.31
CA LYS A 100 -11.31 -21.43 3.63
C LYS A 100 -10.26 -22.17 2.80
N MET A 101 -9.60 -21.48 1.87
CA MET A 101 -8.60 -22.07 1.01
C MET A 101 -7.36 -22.47 1.82
N LYS A 102 -6.88 -23.68 1.60
CA LYS A 102 -5.57 -24.10 2.10
C LYS A 102 -4.49 -23.61 1.16
N LEU A 103 -3.48 -22.91 1.70
CA LEU A 103 -2.30 -22.54 0.96
C LEU A 103 -1.55 -23.79 0.48
N LYS A 104 -1.08 -23.77 -0.77
CA LYS A 104 -0.28 -24.85 -1.36
C LYS A 104 1.17 -24.41 -1.44
N THR A 105 2.10 -25.27 -1.04
CA THR A 105 3.55 -24.99 -1.08
C THR A 105 4.06 -24.68 -2.50
N ASN A 106 3.44 -25.26 -3.53
CA ASN A 106 3.77 -24.97 -4.93
C ASN A 106 3.29 -23.60 -5.42
N ALA A 107 2.44 -22.89 -4.67
CA ALA A 107 1.93 -21.56 -5.03
C ALA A 107 2.95 -20.46 -4.66
N ARG A 108 4.21 -20.59 -5.11
CA ARG A 108 5.34 -19.77 -4.64
C ARG A 108 5.13 -18.27 -4.76
N ALA A 109 4.46 -17.82 -5.82
CA ALA A 109 4.19 -16.40 -6.06
C ALA A 109 2.98 -15.85 -5.27
N TRP A 110 2.20 -16.71 -4.60
CA TRP A 110 0.96 -16.32 -3.95
C TRP A 110 1.13 -15.24 -2.86
N PRO A 111 2.10 -15.33 -1.93
CA PRO A 111 2.24 -14.33 -0.87
C PRO A 111 2.48 -12.94 -1.46
N THR A 112 3.42 -12.83 -2.41
CA THR A 112 3.73 -11.58 -3.09
C THR A 112 2.56 -11.09 -3.93
N TYR A 113 1.92 -11.98 -4.70
CA TYR A 113 0.75 -11.63 -5.50
C TYR A 113 -0.37 -11.02 -4.65
N LEU A 114 -0.75 -11.70 -3.56
CA LEU A 114 -1.79 -11.22 -2.66
C LEU A 114 -1.39 -9.89 -2.05
N ARG A 115 -0.16 -9.79 -1.53
CA ARG A 115 0.36 -8.59 -0.88
C ARG A 115 0.38 -7.37 -1.80
N THR A 116 0.76 -7.53 -3.07
CA THR A 116 0.71 -6.45 -4.08
C THR A 116 -0.74 -5.98 -4.32
N LYS A 117 -1.73 -6.85 -4.19
CA LYS A 117 -3.15 -6.46 -4.31
C LYS A 117 -3.69 -5.81 -3.06
N THR A 118 -3.24 -6.19 -1.87
CA THR A 118 -3.78 -5.68 -0.59
C THR A 118 -2.89 -4.62 0.05
N GLY A 119 -1.86 -4.14 -0.65
CA GLY A 119 -0.89 -3.18 -0.12
C GLY A 119 -1.03 -1.74 -0.53
N VAL A 120 -1.66 -1.50 -1.70
CA VAL A 120 -1.80 -0.17 -2.31
C VAL A 120 -0.47 0.62 -2.44
N ALA A 121 0.67 -0.08 -2.40
CA ALA A 121 1.99 0.56 -2.36
C ALA A 121 2.32 1.36 -3.62
N ALA A 122 1.83 0.93 -4.78
CA ALA A 122 2.02 1.67 -6.03
C ALA A 122 1.44 3.08 -5.95
N ALA A 123 0.23 3.25 -5.40
CA ALA A 123 -0.35 4.58 -5.20
C ALA A 123 0.55 5.47 -4.33
N TYR A 124 1.03 4.94 -3.20
CA TYR A 124 1.95 5.68 -2.33
C TYR A 124 3.27 6.00 -3.04
N GLY A 125 3.83 5.07 -3.81
CA GLY A 125 5.05 5.29 -4.57
C GLY A 125 4.93 6.41 -5.60
N PHE A 126 3.84 6.45 -6.37
CA PHE A 126 3.58 7.55 -7.32
C PHE A 126 3.25 8.87 -6.62
N MET A 127 2.57 8.83 -5.46
CA MET A 127 2.26 10.04 -4.68
C MET A 127 3.51 10.76 -4.15
N ILE A 128 4.68 10.11 -4.09
CA ILE A 128 5.97 10.73 -3.73
C ILE A 128 6.42 11.75 -4.78
N PHE A 129 5.94 11.65 -6.03
CA PHE A 129 6.40 12.48 -7.15
C PHE A 129 5.25 13.28 -7.77
N PRO A 130 4.70 14.31 -7.08
CA PRO A 130 3.66 15.18 -7.64
C PRO A 130 4.18 16.07 -8.76
N ARG A 131 3.26 16.55 -9.60
CA ARG A 131 3.58 17.30 -10.83
C ARG A 131 4.33 18.60 -10.59
N ASN A 132 4.14 19.23 -9.42
CA ASN A 132 4.81 20.48 -9.06
C ASN A 132 6.31 20.31 -8.81
N LEU A 133 6.81 19.08 -8.67
CA LEU A 133 8.25 18.79 -8.70
C LEU A 133 8.80 18.82 -10.13
N HIS A 134 7.95 18.93 -11.16
CA HIS A 134 8.31 18.93 -12.57
C HIS A 134 9.23 17.75 -12.96
N SER A 135 9.10 16.63 -12.25
CA SER A 135 9.92 15.44 -12.48
C SER A 135 9.33 14.65 -13.64
N ASP A 136 10.11 14.50 -14.71
CA ASP A 136 9.78 13.56 -15.78
C ASP A 136 9.65 12.15 -15.18
N ILE A 137 8.63 11.39 -15.60
CA ILE A 137 8.36 10.04 -15.07
C ILE A 137 9.57 9.10 -15.20
N SER A 138 10.43 9.31 -16.21
CA SER A 138 11.68 8.56 -16.39
C SER A 138 12.66 8.68 -15.22
N VAL A 139 12.54 9.73 -14.39
CA VAL A 139 13.40 9.94 -13.21
C VAL A 139 13.20 8.87 -12.14
N TYR A 140 11.99 8.32 -12.01
CA TYR A 140 11.64 7.44 -10.91
C TYR A 140 10.92 6.15 -11.30
N ILE A 141 10.44 6.02 -12.55
CA ILE A 141 9.62 4.87 -12.95
C ILE A 141 10.32 3.51 -12.76
N GLN A 142 11.63 3.44 -13.00
CA GLN A 142 12.40 2.22 -12.80
C GLN A 142 12.54 1.85 -11.31
N ALA A 143 12.40 2.81 -10.39
CA ALA A 143 12.44 2.59 -8.95
C ALA A 143 11.08 2.18 -8.36
N ILE A 144 9.96 2.37 -9.07
CA ILE A 144 8.61 2.11 -8.54
C ILE A 144 8.44 0.67 -8.05
N GLY A 145 9.02 -0.31 -8.74
CA GLY A 145 8.97 -1.71 -8.31
C GLY A 145 9.57 -1.92 -6.92
N ASP A 146 10.80 -1.43 -6.70
CA ASP A 146 11.46 -1.51 -5.40
C ASP A 146 10.78 -0.62 -4.35
N ILE A 147 10.23 0.55 -4.73
CA ILE A 147 9.44 1.40 -3.82
C ILE A 147 8.24 0.62 -3.30
N CYS A 148 7.53 -0.11 -4.17
CA CYS A 148 6.42 -0.97 -3.76
C CYS A 148 6.88 -2.04 -2.77
N THR A 149 7.98 -2.74 -3.09
CA THR A 149 8.59 -3.74 -2.20
C THR A 149 8.94 -3.15 -0.84
N PHE A 150 9.58 -1.99 -0.82
CA PHE A 150 9.93 -1.31 0.42
C PHE A 150 8.69 -1.00 1.26
N ILE A 151 7.68 -0.34 0.66
CA ILE A 151 6.48 0.08 1.37
C ILE A 151 5.75 -1.13 1.95
N ASP A 152 5.53 -2.15 1.12
CA ASP A 152 4.76 -3.32 1.53
C ASP A 152 5.46 -4.09 2.65
N LEU A 153 6.74 -4.43 2.43
CA LEU A 153 7.49 -5.27 3.36
C LEU A 153 7.89 -4.53 4.63
N THR A 154 8.12 -3.21 4.58
CA THR A 154 8.32 -2.40 5.79
C THR A 154 7.09 -2.47 6.69
N ASN A 155 5.89 -2.39 6.10
CA ASN A 155 4.67 -2.56 6.87
C ASN A 155 4.60 -3.96 7.49
N ASP A 156 4.84 -5.03 6.72
CA ASP A 156 4.79 -6.40 7.22
C ASP A 156 5.78 -6.63 8.38
N VAL A 157 7.00 -6.07 8.31
CA VAL A 157 8.00 -6.16 9.38
C VAL A 157 7.54 -5.40 10.63
N LEU A 158 7.11 -4.14 10.47
CA LEU A 158 6.76 -3.27 11.59
C LEU A 158 5.37 -3.57 12.18
N SER A 159 4.51 -4.27 11.44
CA SER A 159 3.21 -4.75 11.93
C SER A 159 3.28 -6.15 12.53
N PHE A 160 4.34 -6.92 12.24
CA PHE A 160 4.46 -8.31 12.69
C PHE A 160 4.21 -8.51 14.18
N TYR A 161 4.70 -7.59 15.02
CA TYR A 161 4.52 -7.65 16.47
C TYR A 161 3.04 -7.57 16.87
N LYS A 162 2.30 -6.56 16.38
CA LYS A 162 0.86 -6.43 16.70
C LYS A 162 0.04 -7.63 16.18
N GLU A 163 0.43 -8.20 15.05
CA GLU A 163 -0.26 -9.32 14.40
C GLU A 163 -0.05 -10.61 15.18
N THR A 164 1.18 -10.83 15.63
CA THR A 164 1.52 -11.95 16.51
C THR A 164 0.73 -11.89 17.82
N LEU A 165 0.62 -10.71 18.43
CA LEU A 165 -0.19 -10.51 19.65
C LEU A 165 -1.69 -10.74 19.41
N ALA A 166 -2.19 -10.45 18.22
CA ALA A 166 -3.57 -10.71 17.81
C ALA A 166 -3.81 -12.18 17.41
N GLY A 167 -2.76 -13.01 17.37
CA GLY A 167 -2.84 -14.40 16.90
C GLY A 167 -3.06 -14.54 15.40
N GLU A 168 -2.79 -13.50 14.63
CA GLU A 168 -2.93 -13.50 13.17
C GLU A 168 -1.86 -14.40 12.54
N LYS A 169 -2.29 -15.37 11.73
CA LYS A 169 -1.41 -16.31 11.01
C LYS A 169 -1.57 -16.25 9.49
N THR A 170 -2.44 -15.36 9.02
CA THR A 170 -2.74 -15.18 7.60
C THR A 170 -2.17 -13.83 7.15
N ASN A 171 -0.85 -13.68 7.24
CA ASN A 171 -0.13 -12.50 6.80
C ASN A 171 1.04 -12.90 5.88
N TYR A 172 1.73 -11.90 5.31
CA TYR A 172 2.79 -12.15 4.34
C TYR A 172 3.92 -13.03 4.91
N ILE A 173 4.39 -12.73 6.12
CA ILE A 173 5.49 -13.47 6.77
C ILE A 173 5.12 -14.95 6.95
N HIS A 174 3.95 -15.25 7.52
CA HIS A 174 3.51 -16.63 7.71
C HIS A 174 3.29 -17.37 6.39
N ASN A 175 2.70 -16.70 5.39
CA ASN A 175 2.47 -17.29 4.08
C ASN A 175 3.81 -17.60 3.36
N ARG A 176 4.79 -16.71 3.45
CA ARG A 176 6.13 -16.90 2.88
C ARG A 176 6.91 -18.00 3.61
N ALA A 177 6.85 -18.05 4.95
CA ALA A 177 7.48 -19.09 5.76
C ALA A 177 6.94 -20.48 5.38
N PHE A 178 5.61 -20.61 5.29
CA PHE A 178 4.95 -21.86 4.91
C PHE A 178 5.35 -22.35 3.50
N ILE A 179 5.41 -21.44 2.53
CA ILE A 179 5.77 -21.78 1.14
C ILE A 179 7.25 -22.14 1.02
N SER A 180 8.11 -21.43 1.73
CA SER A 180 9.57 -21.59 1.64
C SER A 180 10.07 -22.75 2.51
N GLY A 181 9.25 -23.24 3.45
CA GLY A 181 9.60 -24.33 4.35
C GLY A 181 10.64 -23.93 5.40
N ILE A 182 10.73 -22.65 5.74
CA ILE A 182 11.63 -22.10 6.76
C ILE A 182 10.84 -21.55 7.95
N SER A 183 11.53 -21.21 9.05
CA SER A 183 10.89 -20.68 10.24
C SER A 183 10.28 -19.29 9.99
N VAL A 184 9.33 -18.89 10.84
CA VAL A 184 8.70 -17.55 10.75
C VAL A 184 9.71 -16.47 11.11
N GLU A 185 10.58 -16.76 12.07
CA GLU A 185 11.66 -15.90 12.54
C GLU A 185 12.70 -15.66 11.43
N ASP A 186 13.17 -16.72 10.79
CA ASP A 186 14.11 -16.61 9.65
C ASP A 186 13.46 -15.85 8.49
N THR A 187 12.18 -16.10 8.22
CA THR A 187 11.43 -15.36 7.19
C THR A 187 11.33 -13.87 7.52
N LEU A 188 11.08 -13.50 8.77
CA LEU A 188 11.03 -12.11 9.20
C LEU A 188 12.37 -11.41 8.95
N LEU A 189 13.49 -12.07 9.26
CA LEU A 189 14.84 -11.54 9.02
C LEU A 189 15.13 -11.40 7.51
N GLU A 190 14.76 -12.39 6.69
CA GLU A 190 14.88 -12.29 5.24
C GLU A 190 14.07 -11.12 4.67
N VAL A 191 12.83 -10.94 5.13
CA VAL A 191 11.96 -9.86 4.67
C VAL A 191 12.49 -8.50 5.11
N ALA A 192 13.06 -8.39 6.30
CA ALA A 192 13.76 -7.17 6.73
C ALA A 192 14.97 -6.88 5.84
N GLN A 193 15.73 -7.90 5.42
CA GLN A 193 16.83 -7.71 4.48
C GLN A 193 16.33 -7.27 3.10
N ASP A 194 15.23 -7.85 2.60
CA ASP A 194 14.60 -7.44 1.34
C ASP A 194 14.21 -5.95 1.34
N VAL A 195 13.73 -5.43 2.48
CA VAL A 195 13.44 -3.99 2.67
C VAL A 195 14.71 -3.13 2.52
N LEU A 196 15.80 -3.52 3.16
CA LEU A 196 17.08 -2.79 3.11
C LEU A 196 17.68 -2.81 1.70
N ASP A 197 17.61 -3.95 1.03
CA ASP A 197 18.10 -4.12 -0.33
C ASP A 197 17.27 -3.30 -1.32
N ALA A 198 15.94 -3.29 -1.17
CA ALA A 198 15.04 -2.44 -1.96
C ALA A 198 15.37 -0.96 -1.77
N HIS A 199 15.55 -0.50 -0.51
CA HIS A 199 15.95 0.88 -0.23
C HIS A 199 17.26 1.27 -0.95
N THR A 200 18.26 0.40 -0.91
CA THR A 200 19.57 0.61 -1.55
C THR A 200 19.43 0.72 -3.07
N ARG A 201 18.63 -0.16 -3.70
CA ARG A 201 18.36 -0.10 -5.14
C ARG A 201 17.61 1.15 -5.54
N ILE A 202 16.63 1.60 -4.74
CA ILE A 202 15.86 2.83 -5.02
C ILE A 202 16.79 4.03 -5.05
N VAL A 203 17.61 4.22 -4.01
CA VAL A 203 18.56 5.35 -3.94
C VAL A 203 19.55 5.33 -5.11
N SER A 204 19.94 4.14 -5.57
CA SER A 204 20.84 3.97 -6.72
C SER A 204 20.16 4.19 -8.08
N THR A 205 18.84 4.02 -8.16
CA THR A 205 18.06 4.08 -9.41
C THR A 205 17.49 5.47 -9.68
N LEU A 206 17.13 6.22 -8.62
CA LEU A 206 16.61 7.58 -8.77
C LEU A 206 17.68 8.50 -9.37
N SER A 207 17.34 9.18 -10.46
CA SER A 207 18.33 9.89 -11.28
C SER A 207 18.61 11.34 -10.87
N THR A 208 17.90 11.87 -9.86
CA THR A 208 18.06 13.25 -9.39
C THR A 208 18.09 13.35 -7.87
N GLU A 209 18.84 14.33 -7.36
CA GLU A 209 18.92 14.64 -5.92
C GLU A 209 17.55 15.00 -5.31
N ASP A 210 16.70 15.68 -6.08
CA ASP A 210 15.35 16.03 -5.63
C ASP A 210 14.48 14.78 -5.45
N ALA A 211 14.53 13.82 -6.38
CA ALA A 211 13.81 12.57 -6.26
C ALA A 211 14.33 11.73 -5.08
N ILE A 212 15.66 11.66 -4.89
CA ILE A 212 16.28 10.98 -3.74
C ILE A 212 15.84 11.65 -2.43
N ARG A 213 15.78 12.98 -2.37
CA ARG A 213 15.31 13.72 -1.20
C ARG A 213 13.84 13.40 -0.89
N CYS A 214 12.96 13.41 -1.89
CA CYS A 214 11.55 13.03 -1.73
C CYS A 214 11.42 11.59 -1.21
N TRP A 215 12.19 10.66 -1.75
CA TRP A 215 12.24 9.28 -1.27
C TRP A 215 12.68 9.18 0.21
N LYS A 216 13.80 9.81 0.58
CA LYS A 216 14.29 9.80 1.97
C LYS A 216 13.30 10.44 2.94
N ASN A 217 12.62 11.51 2.51
CA ASN A 217 11.56 12.13 3.29
C ASN A 217 10.39 11.18 3.55
N PHE A 218 9.97 10.46 2.50
CA PHE A 218 8.95 9.43 2.61
C PHE A 218 9.37 8.31 3.57
N VAL A 219 10.57 7.77 3.43
CA VAL A 219 11.12 6.72 4.31
C VAL A 219 11.07 7.16 5.78
N ASN A 220 11.64 8.32 6.11
CA ASN A 220 11.68 8.82 7.48
C ASN A 220 10.28 9.01 8.05
N GLY A 221 9.37 9.60 7.28
CA GLY A 221 7.99 9.80 7.72
C GLY A 221 7.19 8.51 7.85
N TYR A 222 7.44 7.53 6.99
CA TYR A 222 6.78 6.22 7.03
C TYR A 222 7.22 5.40 8.23
N LEU A 223 8.52 5.40 8.55
CA LEU A 223 9.05 4.79 9.77
C LEU A 223 8.53 5.49 11.02
N ALA A 224 8.58 6.83 11.06
CA ALA A 224 8.03 7.62 12.17
C ALA A 224 6.53 7.34 12.38
N PHE A 225 5.76 7.18 11.30
CA PHE A 225 4.36 6.80 11.39
C PHE A 225 4.18 5.43 12.08
N HIS A 226 4.99 4.42 11.77
CA HIS A 226 4.86 3.12 12.42
C HIS A 226 5.22 3.18 13.91
N VAL A 227 6.33 3.86 14.22
CA VAL A 227 6.84 3.94 15.60
C VAL A 227 5.93 4.76 16.52
N THR A 228 5.35 5.85 16.02
CA THR A 228 4.56 6.76 16.87
C THR A 228 3.09 6.36 17.01
N GLN A 229 2.58 5.43 16.21
CA GLN A 229 1.17 5.07 16.23
C GLN A 229 0.92 3.88 17.14
N SER A 230 0.05 4.07 18.14
CA SER A 230 -0.35 3.03 19.10
C SER A 230 -0.87 1.75 18.45
N ARG A 231 -1.41 1.84 17.22
CA ARG A 231 -1.84 0.70 16.40
C ARG A 231 -0.77 -0.39 16.30
N TYR A 232 0.50 -0.04 16.12
CA TYR A 232 1.58 -1.01 15.87
C TYR A 232 2.19 -1.58 17.15
N ARG A 233 1.92 -0.95 18.30
CA ARG A 233 2.40 -1.39 19.62
C ARG A 233 3.93 -1.49 19.74
N LEU A 234 4.68 -0.76 18.91
CA LEU A 234 6.14 -0.78 18.94
C LEU A 234 6.71 -0.14 20.21
N GLN A 235 5.94 0.71 20.90
CA GLN A 235 6.30 1.25 22.20
C GLN A 235 6.49 0.16 23.28
N ASP A 236 5.85 -1.01 23.12
CA ASP A 236 6.01 -2.14 24.05
C ASP A 236 7.39 -2.79 23.91
N LEU A 237 8.07 -2.55 22.78
CA LEU A 237 9.42 -2.98 22.49
C LEU A 237 10.47 -1.89 22.77
N GLY A 238 10.05 -0.72 23.27
CA GLY A 238 10.94 0.39 23.61
C GLY A 238 11.30 1.34 22.45
N PHE A 239 10.52 1.33 21.36
CA PHE A 239 10.64 2.31 20.28
C PHE A 239 9.73 3.53 20.44
#